data_AF-A0A1I7GYC9-F1
#
_entry.id   AF-A0A1I7GYC9-F1
#
_cell.length_a   1.000
_cell.length_b   1.000
_cell.length_c   1.000
_cell.angle_alpha   90.00
_cell.angle_beta   90.00
_cell.angle_gamma   90.00
#
_symmetry.space_group_name_H-M   'P 1'
#
loop_
_entity.id
_entity.type
_entity.pdbx_description
1 polymer ?
#
loop_
_entity_poly.entity_id
_entity_poly.type
_entity_poly.pdbx_seq_one_letter_code
_entity_poly.pdbx_strand_id
1 'polypeptide(L)'
;MFPLTELIEQKHQRLKTFEAKQEQLIQQSEKGAKTQLKRNINSTYHIIKYIVIIAIALTLLVAGIFLISKPGTLLEDQNVKTILVNGTKQEYAITTGKTLKEALIILYEDEGQLSIEEITSALNKALDHTIEKQLKKNIVLTGLLLACMALFFMYIARLTRKIFKRNKSLRKKEILFQELISTYKDMIEEENNELKNLQELENKQAYS
;
A
#
# COMPACT_ATOMS: atom_id res chain seq x y z
N MET A 1 63.80 -15.00 12.73
CA MET A 1 63.56 -15.73 11.47
C MET A 1 62.66 -16.90 11.86
N PHE A 2 61.41 -16.94 11.40
CA PHE A 2 60.57 -18.11 11.67
C PHE A 2 61.09 -19.28 10.83
N PRO A 3 61.19 -20.50 11.38
CA PRO A 3 61.47 -21.68 10.57
C PRO A 3 60.37 -21.83 9.50
N LEU A 4 60.76 -22.21 8.29
CA LEU A 4 59.89 -22.28 7.11
C LEU A 4 58.63 -23.13 7.37
N THR A 5 58.78 -24.22 8.14
CA THR A 5 57.69 -25.11 8.55
C THR A 5 56.64 -24.41 9.42
N GLU A 6 57.04 -23.49 10.31
CA GLU A 6 56.11 -22.73 11.17
C GLU A 6 55.32 -21.71 10.35
N LEU A 7 55.94 -21.12 9.32
CA LEU A 7 55.25 -20.22 8.37
C LEU A 7 54.21 -20.97 7.53
N ILE A 8 54.54 -22.19 7.07
CA ILE A 8 53.61 -23.07 6.34
C ILE A 8 52.41 -23.44 7.21
N GLU A 9 52.66 -23.80 8.48
CA GLU A 9 51.58 -24.14 9.41
C GLU A 9 50.64 -22.96 9.69
N GLN A 10 51.19 -21.76 9.93
CA GLN A 10 50.39 -20.54 10.12
C GLN A 10 49.51 -20.22 8.90
N LYS A 11 50.04 -20.42 7.69
CA LYS A 11 49.27 -20.22 6.45
C LYS A 11 48.19 -21.27 6.25
N HIS A 12 48.46 -22.55 6.58
CA HIS A 12 47.42 -23.58 6.59
C HIS A 12 46.29 -23.28 7.58
N GLN A 13 46.60 -22.78 8.78
CA GLN A 13 45.57 -22.37 9.75
C GLN A 13 44.75 -21.17 9.26
N ARG A 14 45.41 -20.20 8.61
CA ARG A 14 44.74 -19.04 8.02
C ARG A 14 43.82 -19.44 6.88
N LEU A 15 44.26 -20.34 6.00
CA LEU A 15 43.47 -20.90 4.90
C LEU A 15 42.19 -21.57 5.42
N LYS A 16 42.30 -22.45 6.42
CA LYS A 16 41.14 -23.08 7.09
C LYS A 16 40.17 -22.05 7.66
N THR A 17 40.68 -20.95 8.21
CA THR A 17 39.85 -19.87 8.74
C THR A 17 39.10 -19.15 7.64
N PHE A 18 39.73 -18.91 6.49
CA PHE A 18 39.09 -18.27 5.34
C PHE A 18 38.02 -19.16 4.71
N GLU A 19 38.31 -20.45 4.53
CA GLU A 19 37.35 -21.44 4.03
C GLU A 19 36.12 -21.55 4.93
N ALA A 20 36.32 -21.66 6.25
CA ALA A 20 35.22 -21.72 7.21
C ALA A 20 34.34 -20.45 7.18
N LYS A 21 34.95 -19.27 7.05
CA LYS A 21 34.20 -18.00 6.93
C LYS A 21 33.47 -17.89 5.60
N GLN A 22 34.08 -18.33 4.50
CA GLN A 22 33.43 -18.36 3.19
C GLN A 22 32.20 -19.28 3.22
N GLU A 23 32.31 -20.47 3.80
CA GLU A 23 31.21 -21.41 3.92
C GLU A 23 30.06 -20.85 4.76
N GLN A 24 30.35 -20.19 5.89
CA GLN A 24 29.34 -19.49 6.69
C GLN A 24 28.60 -18.42 5.88
N LEU A 25 29.31 -17.65 5.04
CA LEU A 25 28.71 -16.63 4.19
C LEU A 25 27.85 -17.24 3.08
N ILE A 26 28.28 -18.35 2.48
CA ILE A 26 27.51 -19.10 1.49
C ILE A 26 26.21 -19.62 2.12
N GLN A 27 26.27 -20.26 3.28
CA GLN A 27 25.08 -20.75 3.99
C GLN A 27 24.11 -19.63 4.37
N GLN A 28 24.62 -18.44 4.76
CA GLN A 28 23.79 -17.27 5.03
C GLN A 28 23.16 -16.68 3.76
N SER A 29 23.92 -16.67 2.66
CA SER A 29 23.46 -16.20 1.35
C SER A 29 22.38 -17.10 0.76
N GLU A 30 22.56 -18.43 0.81
CA GLU A 30 21.60 -19.41 0.29
C GLU A 30 20.25 -19.37 1.01
N LYS A 31 20.25 -19.11 2.33
CA LYS A 31 19.03 -18.85 3.10
C LYS A 31 18.25 -17.63 2.59
N GLY A 32 18.92 -16.67 1.94
CA GLY A 32 18.29 -15.51 1.29
C GLY A 32 18.02 -15.66 -0.21
N ALA A 33 18.81 -16.49 -0.92
CA ALA A 33 18.92 -16.50 -2.37
C ALA A 33 17.68 -17.04 -3.12
N LYS A 34 16.88 -17.93 -2.51
CA LYS A 34 15.64 -18.46 -3.12
C LYS A 34 14.61 -17.39 -3.52
N THR A 35 14.86 -16.13 -3.19
CA THR A 35 13.90 -15.02 -3.36
C THR A 35 14.33 -13.92 -4.34
N GLN A 36 15.54 -13.94 -4.89
CA GLN A 36 16.11 -12.78 -5.63
C GLN A 36 15.29 -12.32 -6.85
N LEU A 37 14.94 -13.25 -7.74
CA LEU A 37 14.25 -12.92 -8.99
C LEU A 37 12.79 -12.50 -8.74
N LYS A 38 12.10 -13.20 -7.82
CA LYS A 38 10.77 -12.81 -7.32
C LYS A 38 10.80 -11.42 -6.68
N ARG A 39 11.87 -11.04 -5.98
CA ARG A 39 11.95 -9.76 -5.27
C ARG A 39 12.17 -8.57 -6.19
N ASN A 40 12.86 -8.73 -7.32
CA ASN A 40 13.02 -7.67 -8.32
C ASN A 40 11.69 -7.34 -9.02
N ILE A 41 10.95 -8.36 -9.47
CA ILE A 41 9.62 -8.17 -10.07
C ILE A 41 8.65 -7.56 -9.05
N ASN A 42 8.66 -8.06 -7.80
CA ASN A 42 7.84 -7.48 -6.73
C ASN A 42 8.19 -6.02 -6.44
N SER A 43 9.47 -5.65 -6.50
CA SER A 43 9.91 -4.28 -6.19
C SER A 43 9.36 -3.27 -7.19
N THR A 44 9.41 -3.56 -8.49
CA THR A 44 8.84 -2.67 -9.53
C THR A 44 7.31 -2.65 -9.46
N TYR A 45 6.68 -3.81 -9.24
CA TYR A 45 5.25 -3.92 -9.01
C TYR A 45 4.78 -3.05 -7.83
N HIS A 46 5.52 -3.05 -6.71
CA HIS A 46 5.19 -2.22 -5.55
C HIS A 46 5.31 -0.71 -5.81
N ILE A 47 6.23 -0.27 -6.68
CA ILE A 47 6.33 1.15 -7.08
C ILE A 47 5.10 1.55 -7.89
N ILE A 48 4.75 0.79 -8.92
CA ILE A 48 3.59 1.09 -9.78
C ILE A 48 2.32 1.09 -8.94
N LYS A 49 2.14 0.04 -8.11
CA LYS A 49 1.01 -0.07 -7.18
C LYS A 49 0.93 1.13 -6.23
N TYR A 50 2.06 1.61 -5.71
CA TYR A 50 2.09 2.79 -4.84
C TYR A 50 1.59 4.05 -5.54
N ILE A 51 2.06 4.31 -6.76
CA ILE A 51 1.67 5.49 -7.55
C ILE A 51 0.17 5.45 -7.86
N VAL A 52 -0.33 4.30 -8.33
CA VAL A 52 -1.75 4.12 -8.66
C VAL A 52 -2.64 4.30 -7.42
N ILE A 53 -2.28 3.68 -6.29
CA ILE A 53 -3.06 3.80 -5.05
C ILE A 53 -3.09 5.25 -4.55
N ILE A 54 -1.97 5.98 -4.65
CA ILE A 54 -1.94 7.39 -4.26
C ILE A 54 -2.82 8.25 -5.16
N ALA A 55 -2.75 8.03 -6.48
CA ALA A 55 -3.59 8.76 -7.42
C ALA A 55 -5.08 8.54 -7.11
N ILE A 56 -5.49 7.29 -6.90
CA ILE A 56 -6.86 6.93 -6.52
C ILE A 56 -7.25 7.54 -5.16
N ALA A 57 -6.36 7.48 -4.18
CA ALA A 57 -6.63 8.06 -2.86
C ALA A 57 -6.83 9.58 -2.94
N LEU A 58 -6.01 10.28 -3.71
CA LEU A 58 -6.12 11.73 -3.90
C LEU A 58 -7.42 12.10 -4.62
N THR A 59 -7.79 11.40 -5.69
CA THR A 59 -9.05 11.68 -6.41
C THR A 59 -10.27 11.41 -5.53
N LEU A 60 -10.28 10.31 -4.78
CA LEU A 60 -11.35 10.00 -3.82
C LEU A 60 -11.44 11.03 -2.70
N LEU A 61 -10.31 11.53 -2.21
CA LEU A 61 -10.28 12.52 -1.15
C LEU A 61 -10.82 13.88 -1.64
N VAL A 62 -10.40 14.31 -2.82
CA VAL A 62 -10.91 15.55 -3.45
C VAL A 62 -12.41 15.43 -3.72
N ALA A 63 -12.85 14.31 -4.31
CA ALA A 63 -14.27 14.05 -4.56
C ALA A 63 -15.07 14.01 -3.25
N GLY A 64 -14.59 13.31 -2.22
CA GLY A 64 -15.23 13.23 -0.92
C GLY A 64 -15.39 14.60 -0.24
N ILE A 65 -14.32 15.40 -0.21
CA ILE A 65 -14.34 16.76 0.35
C ILE A 65 -15.31 17.65 -0.43
N PHE A 66 -15.34 17.54 -1.76
CA PHE A 66 -16.26 18.29 -2.60
C PHE A 66 -17.73 17.97 -2.26
N LEU A 67 -18.08 16.69 -2.14
CA LEU A 67 -19.43 16.26 -1.76
C LEU A 67 -19.85 16.73 -0.36
N ILE A 68 -18.92 16.74 0.60
CA ILE A 68 -19.18 17.22 1.97
C ILE A 68 -19.38 18.75 1.98
N SER A 69 -18.55 19.48 1.25
CA SER A 69 -18.53 20.96 1.31
C SER A 69 -19.64 21.60 0.49
N LYS A 70 -20.05 20.96 -0.61
CA LYS A 70 -21.07 21.48 -1.54
C LYS A 70 -22.04 20.39 -2.00
N PRO A 71 -22.83 19.81 -1.07
CA PRO A 71 -23.78 18.75 -1.42
C PRO A 71 -24.92 19.24 -2.35
N GLY A 72 -25.21 20.54 -2.34
CA GLY A 72 -26.25 21.15 -3.19
C GLY A 72 -25.91 21.22 -4.67
N THR A 73 -24.62 21.28 -5.04
CA THR A 73 -24.20 21.49 -6.44
C THR A 73 -24.53 20.31 -7.35
N LEU A 74 -24.62 19.09 -6.81
CA LEU A 74 -25.12 17.92 -7.53
C LEU A 74 -26.64 17.94 -7.75
N LEU A 75 -27.37 18.70 -6.94
CA LEU A 75 -28.82 18.84 -7.01
C LEU A 75 -29.25 20.05 -7.84
N GLU A 76 -28.31 20.88 -8.28
CA GLU A 76 -28.55 22.01 -9.21
C GLU A 76 -28.73 21.53 -10.66
N ASP A 77 -28.11 20.41 -11.05
CA ASP A 77 -28.31 19.80 -12.35
C ASP A 77 -29.67 19.07 -12.41
N GLN A 78 -30.56 19.55 -13.28
CA GLN A 78 -31.91 18.99 -13.48
C GLN A 78 -31.89 17.51 -13.87
N ASN A 79 -30.90 17.02 -14.62
CA ASN A 79 -30.84 15.60 -15.01
C ASN A 79 -30.47 14.71 -13.82
N VAL A 80 -29.47 15.13 -13.04
CA VAL A 80 -29.01 14.40 -11.84
C VAL A 80 -30.09 14.42 -10.76
N LYS A 81 -30.73 15.58 -10.56
CA LYS A 81 -31.88 15.73 -9.66
C LYS A 81 -33.02 14.80 -10.06
N THR A 82 -33.39 14.74 -11.34
CA THR A 82 -34.51 13.89 -11.80
C THR A 82 -34.22 12.40 -11.60
N ILE A 83 -32.98 11.95 -11.86
CA ILE A 83 -32.57 10.55 -11.63
C ILE A 83 -32.60 10.20 -10.13
N LEU A 84 -32.03 11.06 -9.29
CA LEU A 84 -31.99 10.85 -7.84
C LEU A 84 -33.38 10.93 -7.19
N VAL A 85 -34.19 11.91 -7.60
CA VAL A 85 -35.56 12.12 -7.10
C VAL A 85 -36.51 11.02 -7.54
N ASN A 86 -36.44 10.55 -8.79
CA ASN A 86 -37.26 9.42 -9.24
C ASN A 86 -36.88 8.11 -8.54
N GLY A 87 -35.59 7.88 -8.28
CA GLY A 87 -35.12 6.73 -7.49
C GLY A 87 -35.55 6.80 -6.03
N THR A 88 -35.52 7.99 -5.41
CA THR A 88 -35.99 8.17 -4.03
C THR A 88 -37.50 8.19 -3.91
N LYS A 89 -38.28 8.65 -4.90
CA LYS A 89 -39.76 8.64 -4.87
C LYS A 89 -40.36 7.25 -4.66
N GLN A 90 -39.78 6.21 -5.27
CA GLN A 90 -40.23 4.83 -5.07
C GLN A 90 -40.00 4.34 -3.63
N GLU A 91 -38.90 4.73 -3.02
CA GLU A 91 -38.56 4.37 -1.63
C GLU A 91 -39.33 5.24 -0.61
N TYR A 92 -39.55 6.53 -0.95
CA TYR A 92 -40.30 7.50 -0.17
C TYR A 92 -41.80 7.20 -0.14
N ALA A 93 -42.41 6.69 -1.21
CA ALA A 93 -43.83 6.32 -1.21
C ALA A 93 -44.19 5.35 -0.07
N ILE A 94 -43.22 4.51 0.35
CA ILE A 94 -43.37 3.56 1.46
C ILE A 94 -43.18 4.24 2.82
N THR A 95 -42.30 5.25 2.91
CA THR A 95 -41.99 5.97 4.18
C THR A 95 -42.96 7.13 4.47
N THR A 96 -43.54 7.72 3.43
CA THR A 96 -44.38 8.94 3.48
C THR A 96 -45.78 8.68 4.05
N GLY A 97 -46.21 7.41 4.19
CA GLY A 97 -47.43 7.07 4.92
C GLY A 97 -47.47 7.65 6.36
N LYS A 98 -46.31 7.92 6.97
CA LYS A 98 -46.21 8.63 8.26
C LYS A 98 -46.29 10.15 8.13
N THR A 99 -45.61 10.76 7.15
CA THR A 99 -45.58 12.22 6.95
C THR A 99 -46.91 12.76 6.41
N LEU A 100 -47.62 11.96 5.60
CA LEU A 100 -48.97 12.25 5.13
C LEU A 100 -49.96 12.35 6.32
N LYS A 101 -49.76 11.50 7.34
CA LYS A 101 -50.58 11.47 8.55
C LYS A 101 -50.35 12.70 9.42
N GLU A 102 -49.10 13.16 9.57
CA GLU A 102 -48.78 14.40 10.29
C GLU A 102 -49.28 15.65 9.57
N ALA A 103 -49.16 15.72 8.24
CA ALA A 103 -49.69 16.82 7.45
C ALA A 103 -51.23 16.89 7.48
N LEU A 104 -51.91 15.74 7.46
CA LEU A 104 -53.37 15.65 7.60
C LEU A 104 -53.87 16.07 8.99
N ILE A 105 -53.10 15.79 10.05
CA ILE A 105 -53.44 16.20 11.42
C ILE A 105 -53.33 17.72 11.58
N ILE A 106 -52.28 18.34 11.03
CA ILE A 106 -52.08 19.80 11.08
C ILE A 106 -53.16 20.54 10.27
N LEU A 107 -53.63 19.96 9.16
CA LEU A 107 -54.70 20.52 8.32
C LEU A 107 -56.12 20.38 8.91
N TYR A 108 -56.33 19.47 9.87
CA TYR A 108 -57.63 19.28 10.51
C TYR A 108 -57.84 20.23 11.70
N GLU A 109 -56.76 20.77 12.26
CA GLU A 109 -56.79 21.69 13.40
C GLU A 109 -56.92 23.17 13.00
N ASP A 110 -56.70 23.54 11.74
CA ASP A 110 -56.77 24.93 11.26
C ASP A 110 -58.03 25.13 10.38
N GLU A 111 -59.08 25.71 10.97
CA GLU A 111 -60.38 25.94 10.34
C GLU A 111 -60.27 26.82 9.09
N GLY A 112 -60.38 26.25 7.89
CA GLY A 112 -60.53 27.04 6.67
C GLY A 112 -60.55 26.20 5.39
N GLN A 113 -61.52 26.46 4.51
CA GLN A 113 -61.69 25.81 3.21
C GLN A 113 -60.47 26.00 2.30
N LEU A 114 -59.46 25.15 2.43
CA LEU A 114 -58.35 25.04 1.49
C LEU A 114 -58.76 24.17 0.31
N SER A 115 -58.52 24.65 -0.92
CA SER A 115 -58.81 23.86 -2.12
C SER A 115 -57.89 22.64 -2.20
N ILE A 116 -58.39 21.52 -2.74
CA ILE A 116 -57.62 20.27 -2.91
C ILE A 116 -56.33 20.51 -3.72
N GLU A 117 -56.35 21.47 -4.65
CA GLU A 117 -55.18 21.86 -5.47
C GLU A 117 -54.11 22.61 -4.65
N GLU A 118 -54.51 23.47 -3.72
CA GLU A 118 -53.56 24.13 -2.80
C GLU A 118 -52.95 23.15 -1.81
N ILE A 119 -53.75 22.19 -1.33
CA ILE A 119 -53.30 21.11 -0.43
C ILE A 119 -52.30 20.21 -1.16
N THR A 120 -52.59 19.78 -2.38
CA THR A 120 -51.68 18.93 -3.17
C THR A 120 -50.41 19.67 -3.59
N SER A 121 -50.49 20.97 -3.90
CA SER A 121 -49.33 21.83 -4.18
C SER A 121 -48.42 21.98 -2.95
N ALA A 122 -49.00 22.25 -1.77
CA ALA A 122 -48.25 22.37 -0.52
C ALA A 122 -47.61 21.03 -0.11
N LEU A 123 -48.35 19.92 -0.26
CA LEU A 123 -47.85 18.56 0.00
C LEU A 123 -46.68 18.20 -0.91
N ASN A 124 -46.79 18.49 -2.21
CA ASN A 124 -45.70 18.26 -3.17
C ASN A 124 -44.46 19.09 -2.83
N LYS A 125 -44.63 20.36 -2.46
CA LYS A 125 -43.52 21.22 -2.01
C LYS A 125 -42.85 20.70 -0.73
N ALA A 126 -43.63 20.28 0.26
CA ALA A 126 -43.11 19.73 1.51
C ALA A 126 -42.37 18.40 1.28
N LEU A 127 -42.90 17.55 0.41
CA LEU A 127 -42.26 16.30 -0.02
C LEU A 127 -40.94 16.58 -0.74
N ASP A 128 -40.94 17.45 -1.75
CA ASP A 128 -39.73 17.79 -2.49
C ASP A 128 -38.66 18.38 -1.57
N HIS A 129 -39.04 19.23 -0.61
CA HIS A 129 -38.11 19.79 0.37
C HIS A 129 -37.53 18.74 1.33
N THR A 130 -38.35 17.78 1.78
CA THR A 130 -37.93 16.69 2.66
C THR A 130 -36.99 15.73 1.92
N ILE A 131 -37.33 15.38 0.68
CA ILE A 131 -36.51 14.56 -0.22
C ILE A 131 -35.16 15.25 -0.47
N GLU A 132 -35.16 16.55 -0.78
CA GLU A 132 -33.93 17.31 -1.03
C GLU A 132 -33.01 17.34 0.20
N LYS A 133 -33.59 17.51 1.39
CA LYS A 133 -32.85 17.48 2.66
C LYS A 133 -32.24 16.10 2.92
N GLN A 134 -32.97 15.02 2.65
CA GLN A 134 -32.48 13.66 2.81
C GLN A 134 -31.41 13.31 1.77
N LEU A 135 -31.57 13.74 0.52
CA LEU A 135 -30.56 13.58 -0.53
C LEU A 135 -29.27 14.32 -0.16
N LYS A 136 -29.33 15.56 0.32
CA LYS A 136 -28.14 16.29 0.81
C LYS A 136 -27.43 15.52 1.92
N LYS A 137 -28.18 14.98 2.89
CA LYS A 137 -27.60 14.17 3.97
C LYS A 137 -26.92 12.90 3.45
N ASN A 138 -27.54 12.21 2.50
CA ASN A 138 -26.96 11.02 1.86
C ASN A 138 -25.69 11.37 1.08
N ILE A 139 -25.69 12.45 0.31
CA ILE A 139 -24.51 12.93 -0.43
C ILE A 139 -23.34 13.22 0.52
N VAL A 140 -23.61 13.90 1.64
CA VAL A 140 -22.58 14.16 2.66
C VAL A 140 -22.06 12.86 3.26
N LEU A 141 -22.93 11.90 3.57
CA LEU A 141 -22.54 10.59 4.10
C LEU A 141 -21.66 9.82 3.10
N THR A 142 -22.02 9.82 1.81
CA THR A 142 -21.21 9.23 0.74
C THR A 142 -19.85 9.93 0.64
N GLY A 143 -19.81 11.26 0.70
CA GLY A 143 -18.57 12.02 0.71
C GLY A 143 -17.65 11.63 1.87
N LEU A 144 -18.23 11.43 3.06
CA LEU A 144 -17.52 11.00 4.27
C LEU A 144 -16.96 9.58 4.13
N LEU A 145 -17.74 8.65 3.55
CA LEU A 145 -17.26 7.31 3.21
C LEU A 145 -16.10 7.32 2.21
N LEU A 146 -16.17 8.15 1.16
CA LEU A 146 -15.09 8.30 0.19
C LEU A 146 -13.82 8.85 0.84
N ALA A 147 -13.94 9.83 1.73
CA ALA A 147 -12.82 10.36 2.50
C ALA A 147 -12.18 9.28 3.40
N CYS A 148 -12.98 8.49 4.11
CA CYS A 148 -12.49 7.35 4.90
C CYS A 148 -11.77 6.31 4.01
N MET A 149 -12.34 5.99 2.84
CA MET A 149 -11.72 5.05 1.89
C MET A 149 -10.41 5.59 1.33
N ALA A 150 -10.32 6.89 1.06
CA ALA A 150 -9.09 7.55 0.65
C ALA A 150 -7.99 7.44 1.72
N LEU A 151 -8.32 7.69 3.00
CA LEU A 151 -7.37 7.52 4.11
C LEU A 151 -6.89 6.06 4.22
N PHE A 152 -7.79 5.10 4.03
CA PHE A 152 -7.44 3.68 4.01
C PHE A 152 -6.46 3.36 2.87
N PHE A 153 -6.70 3.88 1.67
CA PHE A 153 -5.76 3.72 0.55
C PHE A 153 -4.41 4.41 0.80
N MET A 154 -4.39 5.60 1.40
CA MET A 154 -3.14 6.25 1.82
C MET A 154 -2.36 5.40 2.82
N TYR A 155 -3.04 4.73 3.75
CA TYR A 155 -2.42 3.80 4.68
C TYR A 155 -1.80 2.58 3.96
N ILE A 156 -2.53 1.98 3.01
CA ILE A 156 -2.00 0.89 2.17
C ILE A 156 -0.78 1.35 1.35
N ALA A 157 -0.82 2.57 0.82
CA ALA A 157 0.32 3.16 0.10
C ALA A 157 1.54 3.27 1.02
N ARG A 158 1.37 3.71 2.28
CA ARG A 158 2.45 3.77 3.28
C ARG A 158 3.06 2.39 3.55
N LEU A 159 2.24 1.35 3.70
CA LEU A 159 2.71 -0.03 3.88
C LEU A 159 3.49 -0.52 2.65
N THR A 160 2.98 -0.25 1.45
CA THR A 160 3.64 -0.61 0.18
C THR A 160 5.03 0.03 0.09
N ARG A 161 5.15 1.32 0.44
CA ARG A 161 6.44 2.02 0.50
C ARG A 161 7.40 1.40 1.53
N LYS A 162 6.90 0.95 2.69
CA LYS A 162 7.71 0.29 3.73
C LYS A 162 8.26 -1.05 3.22
N ILE A 163 7.43 -1.86 2.57
CA ILE A 163 7.85 -3.14 1.96
C ILE A 163 8.91 -2.91 0.88
N PHE A 164 8.70 -1.92 0.00
CA PHE A 164 9.68 -1.55 -1.01
C PHE A 164 11.04 -1.18 -0.40
N LYS A 165 11.07 -0.32 0.62
CA LYS A 165 12.31 0.04 1.33
C LYS A 165 13.01 -1.19 1.94
N ARG A 166 12.25 -2.10 2.55
CA ARG A 166 12.78 -3.35 3.10
C ARG A 166 13.41 -4.21 2.01
N ASN A 167 12.73 -4.42 0.89
CA ASN A 167 13.24 -5.20 -0.24
C ASN A 167 14.49 -4.59 -0.87
N LYS A 168 14.55 -3.25 -0.96
CA LYS A 168 15.74 -2.52 -1.43
C LYS A 168 16.93 -2.73 -0.49
N SER A 169 16.71 -2.67 0.82
CA SER A 169 17.76 -2.89 1.83
C SER A 169 18.29 -4.33 1.78
N LEU A 170 17.40 -5.32 1.71
CA LEU A 170 17.78 -6.72 1.57
C LEU A 170 18.60 -6.96 0.29
N ARG A 171 18.28 -6.28 -0.80
CA ARG A 171 19.05 -6.39 -2.06
C ARG A 171 20.47 -5.87 -1.91
N LYS A 172 20.66 -4.75 -1.20
CA LYS A 172 22.01 -4.25 -0.91
C LYS A 172 22.81 -5.23 -0.07
N LYS A 173 22.18 -5.84 0.94
CA LYS A 173 22.84 -6.86 1.77
C LYS A 173 23.28 -8.07 0.96
N GLU A 174 22.44 -8.56 0.05
CA GLU A 174 22.79 -9.69 -0.82
C GLU A 174 23.96 -9.38 -1.75
N ILE A 175 24.01 -8.17 -2.34
CA ILE A 175 25.15 -7.74 -3.16
C ILE A 175 26.43 -7.74 -2.31
N LEU A 176 26.38 -7.17 -1.11
CA LEU A 176 27.51 -7.18 -0.19
C LEU A 176 27.94 -8.59 0.20
N PHE A 177 27.01 -9.52 0.41
CA PHE A 177 27.33 -10.91 0.69
C PHE A 177 28.04 -11.58 -0.50
N GLN A 178 27.59 -11.34 -1.73
CA GLN A 178 28.24 -11.87 -2.93
C GLN A 178 29.65 -11.29 -3.12
N GLU A 179 29.83 -9.98 -2.91
CA GLU A 179 31.14 -9.33 -2.93
C GLU A 179 32.08 -9.91 -1.87
N LEU A 180 31.57 -10.15 -0.65
CA LEU A 180 32.35 -10.75 0.43
C LEU A 180 32.75 -12.19 0.10
N ILE A 181 31.83 -13.01 -0.41
CA ILE A 181 32.11 -14.39 -0.82
C ILE A 181 33.19 -14.41 -1.92
N SER A 182 33.12 -13.49 -2.88
CA SER A 182 34.16 -13.32 -3.91
C SER A 182 35.50 -12.94 -3.30
N THR A 183 35.51 -11.97 -2.38
CA THR A 183 36.75 -11.54 -1.71
C THR A 183 37.43 -12.68 -0.95
N TYR A 184 36.65 -13.49 -0.22
CA TYR A 184 37.20 -14.67 0.47
C TYR A 184 37.70 -15.72 -0.53
N LYS A 185 37.05 -15.87 -1.69
CA LYS A 185 37.52 -16.77 -2.75
C LYS A 185 38.90 -16.35 -3.25
N ASP A 186 39.07 -15.06 -3.54
CA ASP A 186 40.34 -14.51 -4.02
C ASP A 186 41.45 -14.65 -2.97
N MET A 187 41.14 -14.39 -1.68
CA MET A 187 42.09 -14.60 -0.57
C MET A 187 42.49 -16.07 -0.37
N ILE A 188 41.56 -17.01 -0.55
CA ILE A 188 41.84 -18.45 -0.48
C ILE A 188 42.74 -18.87 -1.65
N GLU A 189 42.49 -18.36 -2.85
CA GLU A 189 43.32 -18.63 -4.03
C GLU A 189 44.74 -18.08 -3.87
N GLU A 190 44.87 -16.85 -3.39
CA GLU A 190 46.16 -16.22 -3.07
C GLU A 190 46.94 -17.02 -2.02
N GLU A 191 46.32 -17.36 -0.89
CA GLU A 191 46.99 -18.15 0.16
C GLU A 191 47.36 -19.56 -0.30
N ASN A 192 46.55 -20.20 -1.15
CA ASN A 192 46.89 -21.50 -1.75
C ASN A 192 48.11 -21.42 -2.66
N ASN A 193 48.21 -20.36 -3.47
CA ASN A 193 49.37 -20.13 -4.33
C ASN A 193 50.64 -19.86 -3.52
N GLU A 194 50.55 -19.07 -2.46
CA GLU A 194 51.67 -18.80 -1.56
C GLU A 194 52.10 -20.07 -0.79
N LEU A 195 51.15 -20.86 -0.28
CA LEU A 195 51.44 -22.15 0.37
C LEU A 195 52.16 -23.11 -0.56
N LYS A 196 51.70 -23.22 -1.81
CA LYS A 196 52.34 -24.07 -2.81
C LYS A 196 53.80 -23.65 -3.05
N ASN A 197 54.04 -22.35 -3.21
CA ASN A 197 55.39 -21.81 -3.38
C ASN A 197 56.30 -22.12 -2.17
N LEU A 198 55.78 -22.00 -0.95
CA LEU A 198 56.54 -22.28 0.28
C LEU A 198 56.85 -23.77 0.44
N GLN A 199 55.91 -24.66 0.11
CA GLN A 199 56.13 -26.10 0.12
C GLN A 199 57.16 -26.53 -0.93
N GLU A 200 57.16 -25.89 -2.11
CA GLU A 200 58.19 -26.11 -3.12
C GLU A 200 59.59 -25.65 -2.65
N LEU A 201 59.65 -24.56 -1.89
CA LEU A 201 60.90 -24.08 -1.28
C LEU A 201 61.40 -25.00 -0.17
N GLU A 202 60.51 -25.51 0.68
CA GLU A 202 60.84 -26.46 1.75
C GLU A 202 61.40 -27.76 1.17
N ASN A 203 60.75 -28.30 0.14
CA ASN A 203 61.23 -29.48 -0.57
C ASN A 203 62.62 -29.24 -1.20
N LYS A 204 62.83 -28.09 -1.86
CA LYS A 204 64.14 -27.76 -2.44
C LYS A 204 65.26 -27.67 -1.39
N GLN A 205 64.96 -27.17 -0.19
CA GLN A 205 65.90 -27.12 0.93
C GLN A 205 66.16 -28.50 1.57
N ALA A 206 65.18 -29.40 1.55
CA ALA A 206 65.33 -30.76 2.08
C ALA A 206 66.17 -31.67 1.17
N TYR A 207 66.27 -31.34 -0.13
CA TYR A 207 67.02 -32.11 -1.14
C TYR A 207 68.31 -31.43 -1.64
N SER A 208 68.70 -30.28 -1.06
CA SER A 208 69.97 -29.58 -1.30
C SER A 208 70.99 -29.85 -0.20
#